data_AF-A0A7C5B739-F1
#
_entry.id   AF-A0A7C5B739-F1
#
_cell.length_a   1.000
_cell.length_b   1.000
_cell.length_c   1.000
_cell.angle_alpha   90.00
_cell.angle_beta   90.00
_cell.angle_gamma   90.00
#
_symmetry.space_group_name_H-M   'P 1'
#
loop_
_entity.id
_entity.type
_entity.pdbx_description
1 polymer ?
#
loop_
_entity_poly.entity_id
_entity_poly.type
_entity_poly.pdbx_seq_one_letter_code
_entity_poly.pdbx_strand_id
1 'polypeptide(L)'
;MLHIGIDLGKYKSAVAVLDEHAKICEPTPFYCKMLELSEKIIKLAGKDNLLVGIDAPLNLPKKGNSRECEKKLLRQGISVYPAGAEFFKEVTQSGMMLRNRLANSTIQIVEIYPYASRKRLNIMRPGKD
;
A
#
# COMPACT_ATOMS: atom_id res chain seq x y z
N MET A 1 -6.39 17.27 4.61
CA MET A 1 -6.11 16.16 3.64
C MET A 1 -6.14 14.84 4.39
N LEU A 2 -6.87 13.84 3.89
CA LEU A 2 -6.90 12.50 4.50
C LEU A 2 -5.78 11.62 3.96
N HIS A 3 -5.26 10.75 4.83
CA HIS A 3 -4.26 9.75 4.50
C HIS A 3 -4.85 8.36 4.76
N ILE A 4 -4.76 7.45 3.80
CA ILE A 4 -5.26 6.08 3.93
C ILE A 4 -4.09 5.11 3.83
N GLY A 5 -3.94 4.24 4.81
CA GLY A 5 -3.03 3.09 4.76
C GLY A 5 -3.81 1.80 4.50
N ILE A 6 -3.35 1.00 3.55
CA ILE A 6 -3.97 -0.28 3.17
C ILE A 6 -2.93 -1.40 3.32
N ASP A 7 -3.28 -2.37 4.17
CA ASP A 7 -2.66 -3.71 4.18
C ASP A 7 -3.47 -4.62 3.25
N LEU A 8 -2.91 -4.88 2.06
CA LEU A 8 -3.56 -5.57 0.97
C LEU A 8 -3.47 -7.09 1.15
N GLY A 9 -4.46 -7.64 1.85
CA GLY A 9 -4.63 -9.09 1.95
C GLY A 9 -5.34 -9.75 0.76
N LYS A 10 -5.15 -11.07 0.63
CA LYS A 10 -5.74 -11.92 -0.42
C LYS A 10 -7.28 -11.97 -0.39
N TYR A 11 -7.86 -12.03 0.82
CA TYR A 11 -9.31 -12.17 1.01
C TYR A 11 -9.97 -10.91 1.55
N LYS A 12 -9.29 -10.26 2.49
CA LYS A 12 -9.69 -8.98 3.10
C LYS A 12 -8.46 -8.13 3.25
N SER A 13 -8.62 -6.83 3.07
CA SER A 13 -7.59 -5.84 3.31
C SER A 13 -7.91 -5.09 4.61
N ALA A 14 -6.88 -4.75 5.38
CA ALA A 14 -7.03 -3.86 6.53
C ALA A 14 -6.80 -2.42 6.07
N VAL A 15 -7.61 -1.50 6.59
CA VAL A 15 -7.58 -0.08 6.19
C VAL A 15 -7.55 0.79 7.42
N ALA A 16 -6.61 1.71 7.49
CA ALA A 16 -6.57 2.78 8.48
C ALA A 16 -6.67 4.14 7.78
N VAL A 17 -7.42 5.08 8.37
CA VAL A 17 -7.56 6.44 7.87
C VAL A 17 -7.01 7.39 8.93
N LEU A 18 -6.14 8.30 8.51
CA LEU A 18 -5.59 9.37 9.33
C LEU A 18 -6.01 10.73 8.78
N ASP A 19 -6.27 11.67 9.68
CA ASP A 19 -6.42 13.08 9.31
C ASP A 19 -5.04 13.73 9.04
N GLU A 20 -5.06 15.04 8.79
CA GLU A 20 -3.85 15.84 8.56
C GLU A 20 -3.00 16.06 9.81
N HIS A 21 -3.52 15.73 10.99
CA HIS A 21 -2.81 15.77 12.27
C HIS A 21 -2.35 14.38 12.71
N ALA A 22 -2.38 13.39 11.80
CA ALA A 22 -2.03 12.00 12.05
C ALA A 22 -2.89 11.33 13.13
N LYS A 23 -4.12 11.81 13.36
CA LYS A 23 -5.09 11.15 14.25
C LYS A 23 -5.87 10.10 13.47
N ILE A 24 -6.08 8.94 14.08
CA ILE A 24 -6.94 7.90 13.53
C ILE A 24 -8.37 8.43 13.44
N CYS A 25 -8.95 8.31 12.25
CA CYS A 25 -10.35 8.63 12.03
C CYS A 25 -11.21 7.40 12.33
N GLU A 26 -12.28 7.59 13.09
CA GLU A 26 -13.32 6.57 13.25
C GLU A 26 -14.13 6.42 11.95
N PRO A 27 -14.57 5.21 11.56
CA PRO A 27 -14.54 3.95 12.32
C PRO A 27 -13.35 3.04 11.93
N THR A 28 -12.12 3.55 11.83
CA THR A 28 -10.95 2.76 11.38
C THR A 28 -10.04 2.33 12.55
N PRO A 29 -9.33 1.18 12.48
CA PRO A 29 -9.18 0.32 11.31
C PRO A 29 -10.40 -0.55 11.00
N PHE A 30 -10.67 -0.78 9.71
CA PHE A 30 -11.69 -1.73 9.25
C PHE A 30 -11.13 -2.73 8.25
N TYR A 31 -11.85 -3.84 8.08
CA TYR A 31 -11.50 -4.90 7.13
C TYR A 31 -12.58 -5.04 6.07
N CYS A 32 -12.21 -5.06 4.80
CA CYS A 32 -13.17 -5.21 3.71
C CYS A 32 -12.60 -6.01 2.53
N LYS A 33 -13.49 -6.50 1.67
CA LYS A 33 -13.11 -7.16 0.42
C LYS A 33 -12.73 -6.13 -0.63
N MET A 34 -11.96 -6.52 -1.65
CA MET A 34 -11.46 -5.65 -2.71
C MET A 34 -12.53 -4.74 -3.37
N LEU A 35 -13.71 -5.29 -3.69
CA LEU A 35 -14.76 -4.51 -4.35
C LEU A 35 -15.25 -3.37 -3.44
N GLU A 36 -15.63 -3.72 -2.20
CA GLU A 36 -16.06 -2.80 -1.16
C GLU A 36 -14.97 -1.78 -0.78
N LEU A 37 -13.71 -2.21 -0.77
CA LEU A 37 -12.54 -1.36 -0.49
C LEU A 37 -12.48 -0.17 -1.45
N SER A 38 -12.53 -0.45 -2.76
CA SER A 38 -12.45 0.61 -3.77
C SER A 38 -13.59 1.61 -3.67
N GLU A 39 -14.82 1.14 -3.43
CA GLU A 39 -16.00 1.98 -3.27
C GLU A 39 -15.91 2.88 -2.03
N LYS A 40 -15.48 2.32 -0.89
CA LYS A 40 -15.29 3.09 0.35
C LYS A 40 -14.25 4.19 0.19
N ILE A 41 -13.12 3.91 -0.45
CA ILE A 41 -12.07 4.91 -0.67
C ILE A 41 -12.55 6.03 -1.59
N ILE A 42 -13.23 5.69 -2.70
CA ILE A 42 -13.79 6.69 -3.62
C ILE A 42 -14.81 7.57 -2.89
N LYS A 43 -15.66 6.98 -2.04
CA LYS A 43 -16.61 7.73 -1.22
C LYS A 43 -15.92 8.65 -0.21
N LEU A 44 -14.82 8.21 0.40
CA LEU A 44 -14.01 9.02 1.32
C LEU A 44 -13.29 10.18 0.62
N ALA A 45 -12.82 9.98 -0.60
CA ALA A 45 -12.19 11.05 -1.38
C ALA A 45 -13.18 12.20 -1.65
N GLY A 46 -14.44 11.90 -1.96
CA GLY A 46 -15.47 12.92 -2.15
C GLY A 46 -15.02 13.99 -3.17
N LYS A 47 -14.86 15.24 -2.71
CA LYS A 47 -14.26 16.35 -3.48
C LYS A 47 -12.86 16.74 -3.02
N ASP A 48 -12.34 16.10 -1.98
CA ASP A 48 -11.08 16.44 -1.35
C ASP A 48 -9.93 15.58 -1.91
N ASN A 49 -8.71 16.12 -1.83
CA ASN A 49 -7.52 15.36 -2.16
C ASN A 49 -7.23 14.32 -1.08
N LEU A 50 -6.83 13.12 -1.52
CA LEU A 50 -6.59 11.99 -0.65
C LEU A 50 -5.28 11.29 -1.05
N LEU A 51 -4.46 10.92 -0.06
CA LEU A 51 -3.26 10.11 -0.27
C LEU A 51 -3.53 8.66 0.18
N VAL A 52 -3.42 7.70 -0.72
CA VAL A 52 -3.55 6.26 -0.44
C VAL A 52 -2.19 5.58 -0.52
N GLY A 53 -1.72 5.06 0.60
CA GLY A 53 -0.60 4.13 0.69
C GLY A 53 -1.08 2.69 0.60
N ILE A 54 -0.59 1.94 -0.38
CA ILE A 54 -0.90 0.51 -0.57
C ILE A 54 0.37 -0.29 -0.33
N ASP A 55 0.34 -1.28 0.57
CA ASP A 55 1.51 -2.11 0.88
C ASP A 55 1.76 -3.28 -0.08
N ALA A 56 1.51 -3.05 -1.37
CA ALA A 56 1.69 -4.03 -2.43
C ALA A 56 2.32 -3.39 -3.67
N PRO A 57 3.08 -4.15 -4.48
CA PRO A 57 3.53 -3.68 -5.77
C PRO A 57 2.40 -3.18 -6.67
N LEU A 58 2.60 -2.02 -7.27
CA LEU A 58 1.61 -1.36 -8.13
C LEU A 58 1.93 -1.45 -9.62
N ASN A 59 2.96 -2.23 -9.97
CA ASN A 59 3.32 -2.61 -11.32
C ASN A 59 4.24 -3.84 -11.32
N LEU A 60 4.23 -4.59 -12.41
CA LEU A 60 5.22 -5.63 -12.68
C LEU A 60 6.53 -5.04 -13.21
N PRO A 61 7.67 -5.75 -13.05
CA PRO A 61 8.91 -5.42 -13.74
C PRO A 61 8.77 -5.57 -15.26
N LYS A 62 9.45 -4.70 -16.02
CA LYS A 62 9.52 -4.80 -17.49
C LYS A 62 10.36 -6.00 -17.96
N LYS A 63 11.33 -6.44 -17.14
CA LYS A 63 12.22 -7.59 -17.40
C LYS A 63 12.69 -8.20 -16.08
N GLY A 64 12.75 -9.53 -16.02
CA GLY A 64 13.14 -10.26 -14.80
C GLY A 64 12.14 -10.08 -13.66
N ASN A 65 12.59 -10.27 -12.41
CA ASN A 65 11.69 -10.27 -11.24
C ASN A 65 11.66 -8.95 -10.47
N SER A 66 12.67 -8.08 -10.62
CA SER A 66 12.83 -6.86 -9.81
C SER A 66 12.73 -5.59 -10.65
N ARG A 67 12.03 -4.58 -10.13
CA ARG A 67 12.01 -3.21 -10.65
C ARG A 67 13.17 -2.42 -10.05
N GLU A 68 13.33 -1.18 -10.50
CA GLU A 68 14.40 -0.31 -10.02
C GLU A 68 14.25 0.07 -8.54
N CYS A 69 13.03 0.15 -8.02
CA CYS A 69 12.77 0.39 -6.60
C CYS A 69 13.28 -0.76 -5.72
N GLU A 70 13.00 -2.03 -6.06
CA GLU A 70 13.56 -3.15 -5.28
C GLU A 70 15.08 -3.20 -5.37
N LYS A 71 15.66 -2.97 -6.56
CA LYS A 71 17.12 -2.93 -6.73
C LYS A 71 17.77 -1.85 -5.86
N LYS A 72 17.15 -0.67 -5.76
CA LYS A 72 17.63 0.42 -4.88
C LYS A 72 17.56 0.03 -3.40
N LEU A 73 16.47 -0.59 -2.96
CA LEU A 73 16.35 -1.07 -1.57
C LEU A 73 17.43 -2.12 -1.24
N LEU A 74 17.65 -3.08 -2.13
CA LEU A 74 18.69 -4.09 -1.94
C LEU A 74 20.10 -3.48 -1.85
N ARG A 75 20.43 -2.49 -2.68
CA ARG A 75 21.71 -1.75 -2.59
C ARG A 75 21.88 -1.00 -1.28
N GLN A 76 20.78 -0.65 -0.60
CA GLN A 76 20.79 -0.01 0.72
C GLN A 76 20.80 -1.02 1.88
N GLY A 77 20.97 -2.32 1.60
CA GLY A 77 20.94 -3.38 2.62
C GLY A 77 19.52 -3.69 3.14
N ILE A 78 18.47 -3.26 2.43
CA ILE A 78 17.09 -3.53 2.80
C ILE A 78 16.55 -4.68 1.94
N SER A 79 16.36 -5.84 2.56
CA SER A 79 15.74 -7.00 1.92
C SER A 79 14.30 -6.71 1.50
N VAL A 80 13.94 -7.15 0.29
CA VAL A 80 12.59 -6.96 -0.26
C VAL A 80 12.24 -8.09 -1.22
N TYR A 81 10.97 -8.50 -1.25
CA TYR A 81 10.50 -9.49 -2.22
C TYR A 81 10.33 -8.84 -3.60
N PRO A 82 10.81 -9.47 -4.68
CA PRO A 82 10.63 -8.94 -6.03
C PRO A 82 9.16 -8.97 -6.47
N ALA A 83 8.64 -7.88 -7.05
CA ALA A 83 7.27 -7.83 -7.58
C ALA A 83 6.97 -8.89 -8.65
N GLY A 84 7.97 -9.31 -9.44
CA GLY A 84 7.81 -10.34 -10.46
C GLY A 84 8.00 -11.77 -9.97
N ALA A 85 8.24 -12.00 -8.67
CA ALA A 85 8.34 -13.36 -8.14
C ALA A 85 6.99 -14.08 -8.22
N GLU A 86 6.99 -15.36 -8.61
CA GLU A 86 5.74 -16.11 -8.89
C GLU A 86 4.81 -16.16 -7.65
N PHE A 87 5.37 -16.37 -6.45
CA PHE A 87 4.61 -16.37 -5.20
C PHE A 87 4.03 -14.99 -4.81
N PHE A 88 4.53 -13.90 -5.41
CA PHE A 88 4.13 -12.52 -5.11
C PHE A 88 3.28 -11.89 -6.23
N LYS A 89 3.08 -12.64 -7.32
CA LYS A 89 2.40 -12.18 -8.52
C LYS A 89 0.92 -11.91 -8.30
N GLU A 90 0.23 -12.77 -7.53
CA GLU A 90 -1.19 -12.58 -7.17
C GLU A 90 -1.41 -11.29 -6.37
N VAL A 91 -0.53 -11.01 -5.41
CA VAL A 91 -0.55 -9.76 -4.61
C VAL A 91 -0.25 -8.55 -5.49
N THR A 92 0.75 -8.66 -6.37
CA THR A 92 1.11 -7.59 -7.32
C THR A 92 -0.04 -7.26 -8.27
N GLN A 93 -0.70 -8.29 -8.82
CA GLN A 93 -1.88 -8.12 -9.68
C GLN A 93 -3.04 -7.47 -8.92
N SER A 94 -3.25 -7.86 -7.67
CA SER A 94 -4.27 -7.26 -6.81
C SER A 94 -3.98 -5.78 -6.53
N GLY A 95 -2.72 -5.42 -6.25
CA GLY A 95 -2.28 -4.04 -6.06
C GLY A 95 -2.49 -3.20 -7.32
N MET A 96 -2.13 -3.74 -8.49
CA MET A 96 -2.40 -3.10 -9.79
C MET A 96 -3.90 -2.91 -10.04
N MET A 97 -4.72 -3.92 -9.75
CA MET A 97 -6.18 -3.85 -9.90
C MET A 97 -6.78 -2.77 -9.00
N LEU A 98 -6.37 -2.71 -7.73
CA LEU A 98 -6.82 -1.68 -6.79
C LEU A 98 -6.40 -0.29 -7.27
N ARG A 99 -5.13 -0.11 -7.68
CA ARG A 99 -4.65 1.15 -8.24
C ARG A 99 -5.48 1.62 -9.43
N ASN A 100 -5.79 0.70 -10.35
CA ASN A 100 -6.59 1.05 -11.53
C ASN A 100 -8.03 1.44 -11.17
N ARG A 101 -8.63 0.79 -10.16
CA ARG A 101 -9.96 1.14 -9.65
C ARG A 101 -9.99 2.49 -8.95
N LEU A 102 -8.89 2.86 -8.29
CA LEU A 102 -8.73 4.12 -7.58
C LEU A 102 -8.19 5.26 -8.46
N ALA A 103 -7.96 5.02 -9.75
CA ALA A 103 -7.42 6.01 -10.66
C ALA A 103 -8.43 7.16 -10.87
N ASN A 104 -8.28 8.22 -10.08
CA ASN A 104 -9.08 9.44 -10.10
C ASN A 104 -8.14 10.64 -9.83
N SER A 105 -8.45 11.82 -10.39
CA SER A 105 -7.63 13.03 -10.22
C SER A 105 -7.49 13.51 -8.78
N THR A 106 -8.40 13.15 -7.88
CA THR A 106 -8.35 13.54 -6.45
C THR A 106 -7.62 12.53 -5.56
N ILE A 107 -7.27 11.34 -6.09
CA ILE A 107 -6.66 10.26 -5.32
C ILE A 107 -5.21 10.08 -5.77
N GLN A 108 -4.29 10.50 -4.91
CA GLN A 108 -2.87 10.21 -5.07
C GLN A 108 -2.57 8.83 -4.47
N ILE A 109 -1.95 7.95 -5.27
CA ILE A 109 -1.62 6.58 -4.85
C ILE A 109 -0.11 6.44 -4.74
N VAL A 110 0.36 5.91 -3.61
CA VAL A 110 1.77 5.58 -3.37
C VAL A 110 1.91 4.12 -2.97
N GLU A 111 2.92 3.46 -3.54
CA GLU A 111 3.33 2.13 -3.14
C GLU A 111 4.14 2.21 -1.83
N ILE A 112 3.82 1.34 -0.88
CA ILE A 112 4.47 1.25 0.42
C ILE A 112 5.23 -0.06 0.52
N TYR A 113 6.45 0.01 1.06
CA TYR A 113 7.24 -1.16 1.44
C TYR A 113 7.30 -1.24 2.96
N PRO A 114 6.40 -1.98 3.65
CA PRO A 114 6.27 -1.92 5.11
C PRO A 114 7.58 -2.15 5.86
N TYR A 115 8.37 -3.12 5.40
CA TYR A 115 9.67 -3.41 5.99
C TYR A 115 10.68 -2.26 5.80
N ALA A 116 10.75 -1.67 4.61
CA ALA A 116 11.63 -0.55 4.33
C ALA A 116 11.22 0.70 5.11
N SER A 117 9.91 1.00 5.16
CA SER A 117 9.35 2.10 5.96
C SER A 117 9.71 1.92 7.43
N ARG A 118 9.50 0.72 7.99
CA ARG A 118 9.86 0.40 9.37
C ARG A 118 11.34 0.64 9.66
N LYS A 119 12.23 0.12 8.80
CA LYS A 119 13.69 0.31 8.94
C LYS A 119 14.10 1.77 8.87
N ARG A 120 13.51 2.55 7.95
CA ARG A 120 13.83 3.98 7.79
C ARG A 120 13.29 4.86 8.91
N LEU A 121 12.15 4.49 9.49
CA LEU A 121 11.51 5.22 10.58
C LEU A 121 11.96 4.77 11.96
N ASN A 122 12.90 3.81 12.06
CA ASN A 122 13.36 3.22 13.32
C ASN A 122 12.21 2.70 14.21
N ILE A 123 11.16 2.15 13.60
CA ILE A 123 10.04 1.56 14.34
C ILE A 123 10.43 0.15 14.77
N MET A 124 10.63 -0.05 16.06
CA MET A 124 11.00 -1.35 16.64
C MET A 124 9.85 -2.35 16.53
N ARG A 125 10.17 -3.64 16.30
CA ARG A 125 9.20 -4.71 16.54
C ARG A 125 9.26 -5.14 18.00
N PRO A 126 8.12 -5.28 18.69
CA PRO A 126 8.11 -5.92 20.00
C PRO A 126 8.73 -7.33 19.90
N GLY A 127 9.83 -7.56 20.62
CA GLY A 127 10.40 -8.89 20.88
C GLY A 127 11.18 -9.59 19.76
N LYS A 128 11.68 -8.89 18.72
CA LYS A 128 12.42 -9.54 17.61
C LYS A 128 13.58 -8.73 17.00
N ASP A 129 14.06 -7.68 17.65
CA ASP A 129 15.25 -6.94 17.24
C ASP A 129 16.32 -6.98 18.34
#